data_AF-A0ABD0J9I3-F1
#
_entry.id   AF-A0ABD0J9I3-F1
#
_cell.length_a   1.000
_cell.length_b   1.000
_cell.length_c   1.000
_cell.angle_alpha   90.00
_cell.angle_beta   90.00
_cell.angle_gamma   90.00
#
_symmetry.space_group_name_H-M   'P 1'
#
loop_
_entity.id
_entity.type
_entity.pdbx_description
1 polymer ?
#
loop_
_entity_poly.entity_id
_entity_poly.type
_entity_poly.pdbx_seq_one_letter_code
_entity_poly.pdbx_strand_id
1 'polypeptide(L)'
;RKRHKVAPTENAIAVAYICWPVPSQRRIILEKCIDLGIETGPVLGKLKNGESITLENGNVVHPDQVLSDPEIAQPIIILECPSEDYLDSMLANPELAVHQNCDETDPKKPAVVIHMTPVEVYKQRQYQDWMARFGSGTEHLVLNELTSDVAFEGVYRYQSQLHLVHPTIFPTLRHLTPGLEACEVHGSLVDGERENETGADLLSSSVVLGCTNLLYQYRPRKGFSRVHCVHLDQKAYVTEALEQSNVQTVLEDLHQELKETDTHAATNSVAVSDAWNNYPRLVFLGTGSSVPSKGRNVSGLLVHLSEDATMILDCGEGTSGQLYRHYGNQTDDILRSLRAVFVSHLHADHHLGLFSLLRDRKAALESDGREVTPVLLLAPIQLARWLHFYHDHVEPVKPMFRHLPHQKLLPHMTELPENKEMLAEVLQQISLSHYEPVEVDHCPNAFGVSMVHQDGWKLVFSGDTMPCERLVKAGKGCDVLVHEATHEDDLVEESKMKKHSTTSQAIGIGQRMGAKFILLNHFSQRYAKIPVFSSTVPNNVGIAFDNMNVSLRELPLLPRFIPALKVLFAEEHADLEAKAKKRLKKKELKAQKVAQTAKS
;
A
#
# COMPACT_ATOMS: atom_id res chain seq x y z
N ARG A 1 -13.13 -11.72 7.27
CA ARG A 1 -12.20 -12.85 7.03
C ARG A 1 -11.89 -13.48 8.38
N LYS A 2 -11.90 -14.81 8.51
CA LYS A 2 -11.51 -15.47 9.78
C LYS A 2 -9.99 -15.32 9.92
N ARG A 3 -9.47 -14.67 10.98
CA ARG A 3 -8.06 -14.88 11.35
C ARG A 3 -7.97 -16.34 11.79
N HIS A 4 -7.20 -17.15 11.07
CA HIS A 4 -7.01 -18.53 11.49
C HIS A 4 -6.26 -18.58 12.81
N LYS A 5 -6.75 -19.47 13.69
CA LYS A 5 -6.18 -19.78 15.00
C LYS A 5 -4.73 -20.22 14.82
N VAL A 6 -3.79 -19.28 14.97
CA VAL A 6 -2.45 -19.65 15.40
C VAL A 6 -2.61 -19.97 16.87
N ALA A 7 -2.58 -21.25 17.22
CA ALA A 7 -2.54 -21.63 18.63
C ALA A 7 -1.38 -20.85 19.28
N PRO A 8 -1.63 -20.08 20.35
CA PRO A 8 -0.59 -19.29 20.97
C PRO A 8 0.59 -20.20 21.33
N THR A 9 1.81 -19.77 21.03
CA THR A 9 3.00 -20.39 21.62
C THR A 9 2.85 -20.26 23.15
N GLU A 10 3.45 -21.16 23.93
CA GLU A 10 3.27 -21.23 25.40
C GLU A 10 3.55 -19.91 26.16
N ASN A 11 4.10 -18.88 25.50
CA ASN A 11 4.39 -17.55 26.05
C ASN A 11 3.79 -16.37 25.23
N ALA A 12 2.79 -16.58 24.38
CA ALA A 12 2.18 -15.48 23.62
C ALA A 12 1.32 -14.58 24.53
N ILE A 13 1.56 -13.27 24.47
CA ILE A 13 0.94 -12.27 25.37
C ILE A 13 0.18 -11.25 24.50
N ALA A 14 -1.08 -10.99 24.85
CA ALA A 14 -1.82 -9.83 24.37
C ALA A 14 -1.70 -8.68 25.37
N VAL A 15 -1.43 -7.47 24.90
CA VAL A 15 -1.22 -6.29 25.75
C VAL A 15 -2.39 -5.32 25.58
N ALA A 16 -2.95 -4.87 26.69
CA ALA A 16 -3.91 -3.77 26.74
C ALA A 16 -3.27 -2.53 27.38
N TYR A 17 -3.69 -1.35 26.94
CA TYR A 17 -3.22 -0.06 27.44
C TYR A 17 -4.38 0.73 28.05
N ILE A 18 -4.14 1.31 29.23
CA ILE A 18 -5.06 2.23 29.89
C ILE A 18 -4.37 3.60 29.93
N CYS A 19 -4.81 4.48 29.05
CA CYS A 19 -4.18 5.77 28.79
C CYS A 19 -4.89 6.87 29.59
N TRP A 20 -4.20 7.43 30.59
CA TRP A 20 -4.71 8.52 31.41
C TRP A 20 -4.28 9.88 30.83
N PRO A 21 -5.22 10.74 30.40
CA PRO A 21 -4.87 12.06 29.92
C PRO A 21 -4.45 12.94 31.09
N VAL A 22 -3.43 13.77 30.85
CA VAL A 22 -3.01 14.78 31.84
C VAL A 22 -4.20 15.71 32.13
N PRO A 23 -4.51 15.99 33.42
CA PRO A 23 -5.55 16.94 33.79
C PRO A 23 -5.34 18.28 33.10
N SER A 24 -6.41 18.88 32.56
CA SER A 24 -6.32 20.20 31.95
C SER A 24 -6.05 21.25 33.03
N GLN A 25 -5.29 22.29 32.68
CA GLN A 25 -5.23 23.47 33.54
C GLN A 25 -6.64 24.08 33.62
N ARG A 26 -7.09 24.33 34.84
CA ARG A 26 -8.38 24.98 35.09
C ARG A 26 -8.39 26.36 34.45
N ARG A 27 -9.52 26.73 33.85
CA ARG A 27 -9.67 28.00 33.15
C ARG A 27 -9.97 29.09 34.15
N ILE A 28 -9.42 30.28 33.94
CA ILE A 28 -9.80 31.43 34.75
C ILE A 28 -11.17 31.95 34.32
N ILE A 29 -12.05 32.18 35.28
CA ILE A 29 -13.38 32.75 35.09
C ILE A 29 -13.25 34.25 35.32
N LEU A 30 -13.08 35.00 34.22
CA LEU A 30 -12.86 36.45 34.23
C LEU A 30 -13.97 37.20 34.98
N GLU A 31 -15.22 36.77 34.85
CA GLU A 31 -16.36 37.36 35.55
C GLU A 31 -16.19 37.31 37.08
N LYS A 32 -15.85 36.13 37.63
CA LYS A 32 -15.54 36.00 39.07
C LYS A 32 -14.32 36.82 39.50
N CYS A 33 -13.35 37.02 38.61
CA CYS A 33 -12.19 37.87 38.91
C CYS A 33 -12.61 39.34 39.04
N ILE A 34 -13.50 39.81 38.15
CA ILE A 34 -14.03 41.18 38.16
C ILE A 34 -14.89 41.39 39.42
N ASP A 35 -15.76 40.45 39.77
CA ASP A 35 -16.61 40.52 40.96
C ASP A 35 -15.80 40.61 42.26
N LEU A 36 -14.63 39.98 42.29
CA LEU A 36 -13.70 40.02 43.42
C LEU A 36 -12.71 41.19 43.38
N GLY A 37 -12.79 42.07 42.37
CA GLY A 37 -11.94 43.26 42.23
C GLY A 37 -10.49 42.94 41.82
N ILE A 38 -10.26 41.85 41.08
CA ILE A 38 -8.94 41.44 40.61
C ILE A 38 -8.63 42.11 39.26
N GLU A 39 -7.56 42.89 39.20
CA GLU A 39 -7.12 43.52 37.95
C GLU A 39 -6.54 42.50 36.95
N THR A 40 -6.75 42.75 35.66
CA THR A 40 -6.18 41.92 34.60
C THR A 40 -4.66 42.14 34.50
N GLY A 41 -3.87 41.07 34.54
CA GLY A 41 -2.41 41.18 34.52
C GLY A 41 -1.65 39.94 35.00
N PRO A 42 -0.34 40.06 35.32
CA PRO A 42 0.50 38.95 35.77
C PRO A 42 -0.04 38.19 37.00
N VAL A 43 -0.88 38.86 37.79
CA VAL A 43 -1.54 38.33 38.99
C VAL A 43 -2.48 37.17 38.67
N LEU A 44 -3.14 37.17 37.50
CA LEU A 44 -3.97 36.05 37.03
C LEU A 44 -3.14 34.79 36.76
N GLY A 45 -1.86 34.96 36.39
CA GLY A 45 -0.93 33.85 36.20
C GLY A 45 -0.62 33.11 37.51
N LYS A 46 -0.51 33.84 38.62
CA LYS A 46 -0.31 33.25 39.96
C LYS A 46 -1.50 32.38 40.36
N LEU A 47 -2.71 32.91 40.22
CA LEU A 47 -3.94 32.17 40.46
C LEU A 47 -4.04 30.91 39.58
N LYS A 48 -3.69 31.03 38.29
CA LYS A 48 -3.67 29.89 37.36
C LYS A 48 -2.63 28.82 37.71
N ASN A 49 -1.53 29.21 38.37
CA ASN A 49 -0.50 28.31 38.87
C ASN A 49 -0.81 27.72 40.26
N GLY A 50 -1.98 28.02 40.82
CA GLY A 50 -2.41 27.52 42.13
C GLY A 50 -1.96 28.38 43.32
N GLU A 51 -1.44 29.58 43.08
CA GLU A 51 -1.02 30.50 44.14
C GLU A 51 -2.17 31.45 44.50
N SER A 52 -2.46 31.57 45.81
CA SER A 52 -3.36 32.61 46.31
C SER A 52 -2.74 34.00 46.19
N ILE A 53 -3.59 35.01 46.01
CA ILE A 53 -3.18 36.42 45.94
C ILE A 53 -3.83 37.21 47.07
N THR A 54 -3.19 38.29 47.51
CA THR A 54 -3.77 39.25 48.46
C THR A 54 -4.02 40.56 47.73
N LEU A 55 -5.25 41.06 47.80
CA LEU A 55 -5.67 42.33 47.20
C LEU A 55 -5.28 43.52 48.10
N GLU A 56 -5.28 44.73 47.54
CA GLU A 56 -4.93 45.97 48.28
C GLU A 56 -5.86 46.24 49.47
N ASN A 57 -7.10 45.74 49.41
CA ASN A 57 -8.07 45.81 50.51
C ASN A 57 -7.83 44.76 51.62
N GLY A 58 -6.77 43.94 51.50
CA GLY A 58 -6.41 42.89 52.45
C GLY A 58 -7.11 41.54 52.23
N ASN A 59 -8.04 41.42 51.28
CA ASN A 59 -8.73 40.17 51.00
C ASN A 59 -7.80 39.17 50.30
N VAL A 60 -7.80 37.91 50.74
CA VAL A 60 -7.08 36.81 50.09
C VAL A 60 -8.01 36.12 49.12
N VAL A 61 -7.61 36.05 47.84
CA VAL A 61 -8.30 35.30 46.81
C VAL A 61 -7.56 33.99 46.57
N HIS A 62 -8.30 32.88 46.71
CA HIS A 62 -7.83 31.53 46.42
C HIS A 62 -8.16 31.15 44.96
N PRO A 63 -7.31 30.33 44.31
CA PRO A 63 -7.55 29.85 42.94
C PRO A 63 -8.95 29.25 42.73
N ASP A 64 -9.48 28.50 43.69
CA ASP A 64 -10.81 27.87 43.59
C ASP A 64 -11.98 28.86 43.45
N GLN A 65 -11.80 30.11 43.91
CA GLN A 65 -12.83 31.14 43.81
C GLN A 65 -12.96 31.68 42.38
N VAL A 66 -11.94 31.51 41.55
CA VAL A 66 -11.84 32.15 40.22
C VAL A 66 -11.52 31.19 39.09
N LEU A 67 -11.12 29.95 39.38
CA LEU A 67 -10.86 28.91 38.39
C LEU A 67 -12.12 28.06 38.16
N SER A 68 -12.30 27.56 36.94
CA SER A 68 -13.31 26.56 36.59
C SER A 68 -13.13 25.30 37.41
N ASP A 69 -14.18 24.49 37.54
CA ASP A 69 -14.04 23.18 38.18
C ASP A 69 -13.01 22.32 37.42
N PRO A 70 -12.29 21.43 38.13
CA PRO A 70 -11.39 20.48 37.50
C PRO A 70 -12.16 19.63 36.49
N GLU A 71 -11.64 19.53 35.27
CA GLU A 71 -12.20 18.63 34.27
C GLU A 71 -11.89 17.18 34.67
N ILE A 72 -12.91 16.32 34.71
CA ILE A 72 -12.74 14.90 34.98
C ILE A 72 -12.09 14.25 33.75
N ALA A 73 -10.81 13.92 33.87
CA ALA A 73 -10.02 13.21 32.89
C ALA A 73 -10.36 11.71 32.93
N GLN A 74 -11.21 11.27 32.00
CA GLN A 74 -11.58 9.87 31.80
C GLN A 74 -10.54 9.12 30.95
N PRO A 75 -10.15 7.88 31.29
CA PRO A 75 -9.15 7.14 30.55
C PRO A 75 -9.60 6.73 29.15
N ILE A 76 -8.63 6.43 28.28
CA ILE A 76 -8.83 5.76 26.99
C ILE A 76 -8.27 4.35 27.13
N ILE A 77 -9.05 3.32 26.80
CA ILE A 77 -8.61 1.93 26.86
C ILE A 77 -8.35 1.45 25.44
N ILE A 78 -7.20 0.80 25.20
CA ILE A 78 -6.84 0.16 23.93
C ILE A 78 -6.59 -1.31 24.22
N LEU A 79 -7.29 -2.19 23.53
CA LEU A 79 -7.16 -3.64 23.75
C LEU A 79 -7.31 -4.44 22.46
N GLU A 80 -6.72 -5.62 22.49
CA GLU A 80 -6.87 -6.66 21.47
C GLU A 80 -7.13 -7.99 22.18
N CYS A 81 -8.11 -8.76 21.68
CA CYS A 81 -8.29 -10.17 21.99
C CYS A 81 -8.02 -10.99 20.72
N PRO A 82 -6.78 -11.47 20.49
CA PRO A 82 -6.38 -12.01 19.19
C PRO A 82 -7.15 -13.26 18.73
N SER A 83 -7.57 -14.10 19.68
CA SER A 83 -8.33 -15.33 19.43
C SER A 83 -9.24 -15.66 20.62
N GLU A 84 -10.05 -16.70 20.47
CA GLU A 84 -10.85 -17.29 21.57
C GLU A 84 -10.00 -17.71 22.77
N ASP A 85 -8.73 -18.10 22.55
CA ASP A 85 -7.86 -18.61 23.60
C ASP A 85 -7.48 -17.53 24.62
N TYR A 86 -7.56 -16.25 24.23
CA TYR A 86 -7.29 -15.10 25.10
C TYR A 86 -8.52 -14.59 25.84
N LEU A 87 -9.71 -15.07 25.45
CA LEU A 87 -10.98 -14.46 25.82
C LEU A 87 -11.20 -14.54 27.33
N ASP A 88 -11.16 -15.73 27.92
CA ASP A 88 -11.38 -15.91 29.36
C ASP A 88 -10.42 -15.07 30.22
N SER A 89 -9.13 -15.03 29.85
CA SER A 89 -8.13 -14.24 30.57
C SER A 89 -8.37 -12.74 30.46
N MET A 90 -8.85 -12.25 29.31
CA MET A 90 -9.20 -10.85 29.12
C MET A 90 -10.48 -10.50 29.91
N LEU A 91 -11.52 -11.33 29.81
CA LEU A 91 -12.81 -11.11 30.48
C LEU A 91 -12.68 -11.07 32.01
N ALA A 92 -11.75 -11.85 32.55
CA ALA A 92 -11.45 -11.95 33.98
C ALA A 92 -10.36 -10.96 34.46
N ASN A 93 -9.82 -10.10 33.59
CA ASN A 93 -8.72 -9.21 33.95
C ASN A 93 -9.16 -8.16 34.99
N PRO A 94 -8.56 -8.13 36.20
CA PRO A 94 -8.98 -7.25 37.27
C PRO A 94 -8.71 -5.77 36.98
N GLU A 95 -7.65 -5.45 36.24
CA GLU A 95 -7.32 -4.06 35.88
C GLU A 95 -8.39 -3.46 34.94
N LEU A 96 -8.92 -4.26 34.00
CA LEU A 96 -10.01 -3.83 33.12
C LEU A 96 -11.36 -3.76 33.86
N ALA A 97 -11.60 -4.66 34.81
CA ALA A 97 -12.84 -4.69 35.57
C ALA A 97 -13.06 -3.43 36.42
N VAL A 98 -11.99 -2.74 36.86
CA VAL A 98 -12.05 -1.48 37.62
C VAL A 98 -12.68 -0.32 36.82
N HIS A 99 -12.71 -0.44 35.49
CA HIS A 99 -13.25 0.57 34.56
C HIS A 99 -14.69 0.26 34.11
N GLN A 100 -15.30 -0.80 34.65
CA GLN A 100 -16.64 -1.26 34.31
C GLN A 100 -17.63 -0.91 35.42
N ASN A 101 -18.91 -0.75 35.06
CA ASN A 101 -20.02 -0.38 35.94
C ASN A 101 -19.76 0.92 36.74
N CYS A 102 -18.96 1.82 36.15
CA CYS A 102 -18.68 3.13 36.69
C CYS A 102 -19.86 4.08 36.47
N ASP A 103 -20.14 4.94 37.44
CA ASP A 103 -21.11 6.03 37.31
C ASP A 103 -20.59 7.12 36.34
N GLU A 104 -21.48 7.98 35.84
CA GLU A 104 -21.13 9.05 34.88
C GLU A 104 -20.04 10.01 35.37
N THR A 105 -19.94 10.21 36.68
CA THR A 105 -18.98 11.11 37.32
C THR A 105 -17.71 10.41 37.80
N ASP A 106 -17.61 9.08 37.66
CA ASP A 106 -16.44 8.33 38.12
C ASP A 106 -15.24 8.64 37.20
N PRO A 107 -14.11 9.14 37.74
CA PRO A 107 -12.91 9.40 36.95
C PRO A 107 -12.33 8.14 36.28
N LYS A 108 -12.67 6.94 36.78
CA LYS A 108 -12.25 5.67 36.19
C LYS A 108 -13.07 5.28 34.98
N LYS A 109 -14.28 5.83 34.81
CA LYS A 109 -15.10 5.52 33.64
C LYS A 109 -14.36 5.93 32.36
N PRO A 110 -14.12 5.02 31.40
CA PRO A 110 -13.41 5.38 30.18
C PRO A 110 -14.25 6.30 29.29
N ALA A 111 -13.58 7.22 28.60
CA ALA A 111 -14.20 8.02 27.55
C ALA A 111 -14.46 7.16 26.30
N VAL A 112 -13.46 6.36 25.93
CA VAL A 112 -13.53 5.44 24.79
C VAL A 112 -12.76 4.16 25.06
N VAL A 113 -13.31 3.03 24.60
CA VAL A 113 -12.65 1.73 24.52
C VAL A 113 -12.40 1.38 23.06
N ILE A 114 -11.14 1.15 22.70
CA ILE A 114 -10.70 0.81 21.34
C ILE A 114 -10.47 -0.70 21.27
N HIS A 115 -11.24 -1.37 20.42
CA HIS A 115 -11.25 -2.81 20.23
C HIS A 115 -10.56 -3.18 18.90
N MET A 116 -9.34 -3.70 19.00
CA MET A 116 -8.58 -4.26 17.87
C MET A 116 -8.78 -5.78 17.77
N THR A 117 -10.02 -6.24 17.98
CA THR A 117 -10.37 -7.66 18.18
C THR A 117 -11.02 -8.24 16.92
N PRO A 118 -10.61 -9.42 16.42
CA PRO A 118 -11.16 -10.01 15.20
C PRO A 118 -12.67 -10.22 15.28
N VAL A 119 -13.38 -10.10 14.14
CA VAL A 119 -14.85 -10.13 14.09
C VAL A 119 -15.45 -11.38 14.74
N GLU A 120 -14.81 -12.54 14.59
CA GLU A 120 -15.24 -13.83 15.15
C GLU A 120 -15.19 -13.87 16.68
N VAL A 121 -14.25 -13.17 17.31
CA VAL A 121 -14.14 -13.04 18.77
C VAL A 121 -15.06 -11.93 19.25
N TYR A 122 -15.05 -10.79 18.55
CA TYR A 122 -15.88 -9.63 18.86
C TYR A 122 -17.37 -10.00 18.90
N LYS A 123 -17.86 -10.77 17.93
CA LYS A 123 -19.29 -11.17 17.85
C LYS A 123 -19.73 -12.17 18.92
N GLN A 124 -18.81 -12.72 19.72
CA GLN A 124 -19.20 -13.69 20.75
C GLN A 124 -20.03 -13.04 21.84
N ARG A 125 -21.07 -13.74 22.28
CA ARG A 125 -21.98 -13.26 23.32
C ARG A 125 -21.24 -12.83 24.59
N GLN A 126 -20.29 -13.63 25.06
CA GLN A 126 -19.49 -13.31 26.25
C GLN A 126 -18.65 -12.03 26.11
N TYR A 127 -18.15 -11.75 24.90
CA TYR A 127 -17.42 -10.51 24.62
C TYR A 127 -18.37 -9.31 24.62
N GLN A 128 -19.53 -9.44 23.98
CA GLN A 128 -20.56 -8.40 23.93
C GLN A 128 -21.11 -8.08 25.33
N ASP A 129 -21.40 -9.11 26.13
CA ASP A 129 -21.84 -8.98 27.52
C ASP A 129 -20.75 -8.31 28.39
N TRP A 130 -19.47 -8.60 28.12
CA TRP A 130 -18.36 -7.92 28.78
C TRP A 130 -18.22 -6.46 28.36
N MET A 131 -18.36 -6.16 27.07
CA MET A 131 -18.30 -4.81 26.53
C MET A 131 -19.44 -3.94 27.08
N ALA A 132 -20.64 -4.48 27.23
CA ALA A 132 -21.79 -3.77 27.77
C ALA A 132 -21.59 -3.25 29.20
N ARG A 133 -20.70 -3.88 30.00
CA ARG A 133 -20.39 -3.46 31.37
C ARG A 133 -19.68 -2.11 31.46
N PHE A 134 -19.14 -1.55 30.37
CA PHE A 134 -18.57 -0.21 30.40
C PHE A 134 -19.62 0.92 30.49
N GLY A 135 -20.91 0.59 30.37
CA GLY A 135 -22.02 1.53 30.53
C GLY A 135 -22.30 2.38 29.28
N SER A 136 -23.48 3.00 29.25
CA SER A 136 -24.02 3.69 28.06
C SER A 136 -23.29 4.98 27.69
N GLY A 137 -22.59 5.62 28.62
CA GLY A 137 -21.81 6.82 28.33
C GLY A 137 -20.32 6.57 28.04
N THR A 138 -19.92 5.31 27.78
CA THR A 138 -18.60 4.98 27.22
C THR A 138 -18.76 4.75 25.72
N GLU A 139 -17.93 5.40 24.90
CA GLU A 139 -17.92 5.14 23.46
C GLU A 139 -17.00 3.95 23.12
N HIS A 140 -17.33 3.20 22.07
CA HIS A 140 -16.59 2.01 21.66
C HIS A 140 -16.12 2.16 20.22
N LEU A 141 -14.81 2.15 19.99
CA LEU A 141 -14.23 2.15 18.64
C LEU A 141 -13.86 0.73 18.25
N VAL A 142 -14.44 0.22 17.16
CA VAL A 142 -14.11 -1.10 16.63
C VAL A 142 -13.16 -0.94 15.45
N LEU A 143 -12.00 -1.61 15.51
CA LEU A 143 -10.94 -1.63 14.50
C LEU A 143 -10.66 -3.08 14.07
N ASN A 144 -11.56 -3.67 13.31
CA ASN A 144 -11.47 -5.07 12.86
C ASN A 144 -12.06 -5.24 11.45
N GLU A 145 -12.29 -6.48 11.02
CA GLU A 145 -12.78 -6.80 9.67
C GLU A 145 -14.19 -6.24 9.36
N LEU A 146 -14.91 -5.71 10.35
CA LEU A 146 -16.17 -4.97 10.16
C LEU A 146 -15.95 -3.53 9.67
N THR A 147 -14.77 -2.95 9.92
CA THR A 147 -14.48 -1.61 9.43
C THR A 147 -14.27 -1.64 7.92
N SER A 148 -15.06 -0.86 7.20
CA SER A 148 -14.65 -0.35 5.90
C SER A 148 -13.70 0.84 6.10
N ASP A 149 -12.95 1.21 5.05
CA ASP A 149 -12.15 2.45 4.98
C ASP A 149 -10.71 2.39 5.49
N VAL A 150 -9.89 1.55 4.86
CA VAL A 150 -8.49 1.95 4.60
C VAL A 150 -8.45 2.59 3.22
N ALA A 151 -8.81 3.87 3.16
CA ALA A 151 -8.93 4.62 1.91
C ALA A 151 -7.57 5.18 1.50
N PHE A 152 -6.96 4.55 0.49
CA PHE A 152 -5.78 5.10 -0.19
C PHE A 152 -6.26 6.00 -1.34
N GLU A 153 -6.84 7.16 -1.00
CA GLU A 153 -7.47 8.08 -1.96
C GLU A 153 -6.60 8.34 -3.20
N GLY A 154 -5.30 8.61 -3.00
CA GLY A 154 -4.38 8.86 -4.12
C GLY A 154 -4.35 7.73 -5.15
N VAL A 155 -4.35 6.47 -4.70
CA VAL A 155 -4.32 5.28 -5.56
C VAL A 155 -5.61 5.16 -6.38
N TYR A 156 -6.77 5.35 -5.75
CA TYR A 156 -8.06 5.32 -6.45
C TYR A 156 -8.22 6.51 -7.41
N ARG A 157 -7.85 7.71 -6.98
CA ARG A 157 -7.90 8.92 -7.79
C ARG A 157 -7.04 8.78 -9.04
N TYR A 158 -5.81 8.32 -8.91
CA TYR A 158 -4.92 8.15 -10.06
C TYR A 158 -5.37 7.02 -10.98
N GLN A 159 -5.86 5.90 -10.43
CA GLN A 159 -6.43 4.86 -11.29
C GLN A 159 -7.66 5.36 -12.04
N SER A 160 -8.57 6.11 -11.40
CA SER A 160 -9.74 6.71 -12.07
C SER A 160 -9.33 7.64 -13.22
N GLN A 161 -8.25 8.40 -13.06
CA GLN A 161 -7.70 9.24 -14.11
C GLN A 161 -7.10 8.40 -15.26
N LEU A 162 -6.27 7.39 -14.94
CA LEU A 162 -5.69 6.49 -15.92
C LEU A 162 -6.76 5.65 -16.66
N HIS A 163 -7.87 5.32 -16.01
CA HIS A 163 -9.01 4.62 -16.60
C HIS A 163 -9.61 5.37 -17.79
N LEU A 164 -9.58 6.72 -17.77
CA LEU A 164 -10.01 7.55 -18.90
C LEU A 164 -9.12 7.37 -20.14
N VAL A 165 -7.85 7.03 -19.95
CA VAL A 165 -6.92 6.78 -21.06
C VAL A 165 -7.25 5.45 -21.73
N HIS A 166 -7.39 4.37 -20.95
CA HIS A 166 -7.72 3.05 -21.49
C HIS A 166 -8.31 2.11 -20.42
N PRO A 167 -9.64 1.82 -20.44
CA PRO A 167 -10.33 1.05 -19.40
C PRO A 167 -9.77 -0.36 -19.13
N THR A 168 -9.35 -1.10 -20.17
CA THR A 168 -8.84 -2.47 -20.00
C THR A 168 -7.44 -2.52 -19.39
N ILE A 169 -6.58 -1.56 -19.76
CA ILE A 169 -5.19 -1.49 -19.30
C ILE A 169 -5.13 -0.88 -17.90
N PHE A 170 -6.04 0.05 -17.62
CA PHE A 170 -6.20 0.70 -16.32
C PHE A 170 -7.61 0.40 -15.77
N PRO A 171 -7.87 -0.82 -15.29
CA PRO A 171 -9.19 -1.19 -14.76
C PRO A 171 -9.54 -0.37 -13.52
N THR A 172 -10.83 -0.18 -13.26
CA THR A 172 -11.26 0.44 -12.00
C THR A 172 -10.84 -0.43 -10.82
N LEU A 173 -10.35 0.20 -9.76
CA LEU A 173 -10.02 -0.52 -8.53
C LEU A 173 -11.29 -0.90 -7.79
N ARG A 174 -11.25 -2.09 -7.22
CA ARG A 174 -12.30 -2.57 -6.33
C ARG A 174 -12.05 -2.01 -4.94
N HIS A 175 -13.13 -1.64 -4.29
CA HIS A 175 -13.12 -1.37 -2.87
C HIS A 175 -13.67 -2.61 -2.19
N LEU A 176 -12.89 -3.20 -1.27
CA LEU A 176 -13.44 -4.22 -0.40
C LEU A 176 -14.39 -3.51 0.56
N THR A 177 -15.66 -3.45 0.20
CA THR A 177 -16.72 -3.26 1.18
C THR A 177 -16.74 -4.56 1.99
N PRO A 178 -16.60 -4.54 3.32
CA PRO A 178 -16.87 -5.71 4.14
C PRO A 178 -18.19 -6.32 3.68
N GLY A 179 -18.22 -7.64 3.49
CA GLY A 179 -19.40 -8.33 3.00
C GLY A 179 -20.63 -7.96 3.82
N LEU A 180 -21.45 -7.08 3.27
CA LEU A 180 -22.83 -6.84 3.68
C LEU A 180 -23.71 -8.07 3.42
N GLU A 181 -23.17 -9.16 2.88
CA GLU A 181 -23.85 -10.48 2.89
C GLU A 181 -23.88 -11.11 4.30
N ALA A 182 -23.18 -10.56 5.30
CA ALA A 182 -23.40 -10.87 6.71
C ALA A 182 -24.27 -9.82 7.45
N CYS A 183 -24.76 -8.81 6.73
CA CYS A 183 -25.69 -7.79 7.17
C CYS A 183 -26.57 -7.37 5.98
N GLU A 184 -27.40 -8.29 5.48
CA GLU A 184 -28.60 -7.86 4.78
C GLU A 184 -29.49 -7.15 5.81
N VAL A 185 -29.29 -5.84 5.93
CA VAL A 185 -30.35 -4.89 6.20
C VAL A 185 -30.21 -3.82 5.12
N HIS A 186 -31.13 -3.85 4.17
CA HIS A 186 -31.27 -2.86 3.11
C HIS A 186 -31.26 -1.43 3.66
N GLY A 187 -30.52 -0.55 2.98
CA GLY A 187 -30.53 0.88 3.28
C GLY A 187 -29.71 1.67 2.28
N SER A 188 -30.23 1.83 1.08
CA SER A 188 -29.77 2.84 0.13
C SER A 188 -29.94 4.22 0.77
N LEU A 189 -28.85 4.96 0.95
CA LEU A 189 -28.90 6.38 1.29
C LEU A 189 -29.41 7.15 0.07
N VAL A 190 -30.71 7.37 0.03
CA VAL A 190 -31.33 8.50 -0.65
C VAL A 190 -32.21 9.20 0.38
N ASP A 191 -32.08 10.51 0.43
CA ASP A 191 -32.71 11.44 1.36
C ASP A 191 -34.20 11.17 1.63
N GLY A 192 -34.61 11.36 2.89
CA GLY A 192 -35.96 11.78 3.24
C GLY A 192 -36.81 10.79 4.03
N GLU A 193 -37.22 11.24 5.21
CA GLU A 193 -38.41 10.86 5.97
C GLU A 193 -38.36 9.64 6.91
N ARG A 194 -38.84 9.91 8.14
CA ARG A 194 -38.99 8.98 9.25
C ARG A 194 -40.21 8.09 8.99
N GLU A 195 -40.12 6.80 9.33
CA GLU A 195 -40.94 6.11 10.35
C GLU A 195 -40.98 4.59 10.15
N ASN A 196 -41.03 3.89 11.30
CA ASN A 196 -41.42 2.50 11.55
C ASN A 196 -40.34 1.39 11.54
N GLU A 197 -39.85 1.17 12.76
CA GLU A 197 -39.46 -0.09 13.42
C GLU A 197 -39.62 -1.39 12.60
N THR A 198 -38.50 -2.08 12.35
CA THR A 198 -38.21 -3.44 12.87
C THR A 198 -36.86 -3.94 12.32
N GLY A 199 -35.91 -4.29 13.22
CA GLY A 199 -34.75 -5.13 12.89
C GLY A 199 -33.33 -4.51 12.96
N ALA A 200 -33.17 -3.25 13.37
CA ALA A 200 -31.88 -2.54 13.35
C ALA A 200 -31.13 -2.42 14.71
N ASP A 201 -31.45 -3.26 15.70
CA ASP A 201 -30.95 -3.14 17.09
C ASP A 201 -29.80 -4.12 17.44
N LEU A 202 -28.64 -4.02 16.78
CA LEU A 202 -27.43 -4.74 17.20
C LEU A 202 -26.17 -3.88 17.35
N LEU A 203 -26.25 -2.58 17.09
CA LEU A 203 -25.21 -1.61 17.44
C LEU A 203 -25.84 -0.56 18.34
N SER A 204 -25.46 -0.55 19.61
CA SER A 204 -25.82 0.56 20.49
C SER A 204 -25.30 1.88 19.89
N SER A 205 -25.97 2.99 20.19
CA SER A 205 -25.55 4.34 19.78
C SER A 205 -24.11 4.71 20.19
N SER A 206 -23.50 3.92 21.08
CA SER A 206 -22.14 4.09 21.58
C SER A 206 -21.06 3.36 20.76
N VAL A 207 -21.39 2.49 19.80
CA VAL A 207 -20.40 1.77 18.98
C VAL A 207 -20.13 2.51 17.67
N VAL A 208 -18.86 2.77 17.40
CA VAL A 208 -18.37 3.44 16.19
C VAL A 208 -17.38 2.52 15.48
N LEU A 209 -17.66 2.23 14.20
CA LEU A 209 -16.70 1.57 13.33
C LEU A 209 -15.63 2.58 12.89
N GLY A 210 -14.36 2.17 13.01
CA GLY A 210 -13.24 2.96 12.55
C GLY A 210 -13.25 3.17 11.05
N CYS A 211 -12.68 4.30 10.64
CA CYS A 211 -12.40 4.61 9.25
C CYS A 211 -11.20 5.56 9.14
N THR A 212 -10.61 5.68 7.94
CA THR A 212 -9.47 6.57 7.69
C THR A 212 -9.79 8.01 8.08
N ASN A 213 -8.90 8.65 8.85
CA ASN A 213 -9.03 10.01 9.40
C ASN A 213 -10.22 10.24 10.36
N LEU A 214 -10.82 9.19 10.92
CA LEU A 214 -11.75 9.34 12.03
C LEU A 214 -11.03 9.99 13.23
N LEU A 215 -11.59 11.08 13.75
CA LEU A 215 -11.00 11.80 14.88
C LEU A 215 -11.87 11.64 16.13
N TYR A 216 -11.26 11.26 17.24
CA TYR A 216 -11.89 11.41 18.56
C TYR A 216 -11.49 12.74 19.17
N GLN A 217 -12.44 13.65 19.31
CA GLN A 217 -12.19 14.90 20.02
C GLN A 217 -12.33 14.65 21.52
N TYR A 218 -11.23 14.72 22.26
CA TYR A 218 -11.27 14.49 23.71
C TYR A 218 -11.68 15.77 24.48
N ARG A 219 -11.26 16.94 23.98
CA ARG A 219 -11.52 18.27 24.56
C ARG A 219 -11.74 19.31 23.45
N PRO A 220 -12.55 20.36 23.66
CA PRO A 220 -13.47 20.59 24.79
C PRO A 220 -14.83 19.88 24.64
N ARG A 221 -15.13 19.32 23.47
CA ARG A 221 -16.34 18.50 23.21
C ARG A 221 -15.89 17.06 22.99
N LYS A 222 -16.47 16.13 23.74
CA LYS A 222 -16.18 14.69 23.63
C LYS A 222 -16.95 14.09 22.46
N GLY A 223 -16.31 13.21 21.70
CA GLY A 223 -16.97 12.38 20.71
C GLY A 223 -16.22 12.28 19.39
N PHE A 224 -16.71 11.38 18.54
CA PHE A 224 -16.18 11.17 17.20
C PHE A 224 -16.61 12.26 16.21
N SER A 225 -15.66 12.68 15.38
CA SER A 225 -15.88 13.57 14.24
C SER A 225 -15.50 12.88 12.95
N ARG A 226 -16.42 12.91 11.98
CA ARG A 226 -16.24 12.39 10.62
C ARG A 226 -15.90 13.47 9.59
N VAL A 227 -15.73 14.72 10.01
CA VAL A 227 -15.52 15.88 9.11
C VAL A 227 -14.30 15.71 8.20
N HIS A 228 -13.29 14.97 8.65
CA HIS A 228 -12.06 14.72 7.90
C HIS A 228 -11.94 13.29 7.36
N CYS A 229 -12.98 12.46 7.53
CA CYS A 229 -12.98 11.11 7.01
C CYS A 229 -12.83 11.12 5.50
N VAL A 230 -11.99 10.21 5.00
CA VAL A 230 -11.75 10.08 3.57
C VAL A 230 -12.86 9.26 2.95
N HIS A 231 -13.52 9.81 1.92
CA HIS A 231 -14.54 9.12 1.15
C HIS A 231 -14.03 8.95 -0.28
N LEU A 232 -14.02 7.71 -0.76
CA LEU A 232 -13.61 7.40 -2.13
C LEU A 232 -14.75 7.73 -3.10
N ASP A 233 -14.58 8.76 -3.92
CA ASP A 233 -15.54 9.15 -4.95
C ASP A 233 -14.89 9.14 -6.33
N GLN A 234 -14.97 7.99 -7.00
CA GLN A 234 -14.43 7.80 -8.35
C GLN A 234 -15.06 8.75 -9.37
N LYS A 235 -16.33 9.15 -9.20
CA LYS A 235 -16.99 10.07 -10.11
C LYS A 235 -16.40 11.47 -9.96
N ALA A 236 -16.24 11.94 -8.72
CA ALA A 236 -15.60 13.22 -8.45
C ALA A 236 -14.17 13.28 -9.01
N TYR A 237 -13.39 12.20 -8.86
CA TYR A 237 -12.02 12.13 -9.41
C TYR A 237 -11.97 12.22 -10.94
N VAL A 238 -12.96 11.63 -11.63
CA VAL A 238 -13.10 11.74 -13.09
C VAL A 238 -13.52 13.14 -13.49
N THR A 239 -14.52 13.72 -12.83
CA THR A 239 -14.98 15.09 -13.11
C THR A 239 -13.84 16.09 -12.95
N GLU A 240 -13.11 16.02 -11.83
CA GLU A 240 -11.94 16.88 -11.58
C GLU A 240 -10.88 16.76 -12.68
N ALA A 241 -10.64 15.57 -13.20
CA ALA A 241 -9.67 15.35 -14.27
C ALA A 241 -10.11 15.97 -15.60
N LEU A 242 -11.40 15.87 -15.93
CA LEU A 242 -11.97 16.40 -17.18
C LEU A 242 -12.11 17.93 -17.16
N GLU A 243 -12.22 18.55 -15.99
CA GLU A 243 -12.24 20.01 -15.83
C GLU A 243 -10.88 20.67 -16.11
N GLN A 244 -9.79 19.90 -16.13
CA GLN A 244 -8.47 20.42 -16.49
C GLN A 244 -8.40 20.80 -17.98
N SER A 245 -7.72 21.91 -18.26
CA SER A 245 -7.61 22.43 -19.62
C SER A 245 -6.98 21.42 -20.58
N ASN A 246 -7.62 21.19 -21.73
CA ASN A 246 -7.19 20.30 -22.82
C ASN A 246 -7.23 18.79 -22.54
N VAL A 247 -7.56 18.33 -21.33
CA VAL A 247 -7.63 16.87 -21.03
C VAL A 247 -8.69 16.20 -21.88
N GLN A 248 -9.91 16.75 -21.93
CA GLN A 248 -11.01 16.17 -22.70
C GLN A 248 -10.66 16.03 -24.18
N THR A 249 -10.16 17.10 -24.83
CA THR A 249 -9.80 17.09 -26.24
C THR A 249 -8.72 16.05 -26.55
N VAL A 250 -7.68 15.96 -25.73
CA VAL A 250 -6.57 15.02 -25.98
C VAL A 250 -7.01 13.56 -25.76
N LEU A 251 -7.93 13.31 -24.83
CA LEU A 251 -8.53 11.98 -24.66
C LEU A 251 -9.43 11.60 -25.84
N GLU A 252 -10.23 12.54 -26.36
CA GLU A 252 -11.06 12.33 -27.55
C GLU A 252 -10.20 12.00 -28.78
N ASP A 253 -9.13 12.77 -29.01
CA ASP A 253 -8.15 12.52 -30.08
C ASP A 253 -7.52 11.13 -29.95
N LEU A 254 -7.06 10.77 -28.74
CA LEU A 254 -6.49 9.45 -28.46
C LEU A 254 -7.49 8.33 -28.74
N HIS A 255 -8.73 8.44 -28.24
CA HIS A 255 -9.75 7.41 -28.43
C HIS A 255 -10.14 7.24 -29.90
N GLN A 256 -10.13 8.34 -30.68
CA GLN A 256 -10.32 8.28 -32.12
C GLN A 256 -9.16 7.54 -32.79
N GLU A 257 -7.91 7.87 -32.44
CA GLU A 257 -6.68 7.23 -32.93
C GLU A 257 -6.69 5.70 -32.68
N LEU A 258 -7.13 5.29 -31.49
CA LEU A 258 -7.21 3.88 -31.09
C LEU A 258 -8.28 3.12 -31.88
N LYS A 259 -9.48 3.70 -32.06
CA LYS A 259 -10.58 3.10 -32.85
C LYS A 259 -10.20 2.87 -34.31
N GLU A 260 -9.49 3.82 -34.91
CA GLU A 260 -9.00 3.70 -36.29
C GLU A 260 -7.99 2.54 -36.44
N THR A 261 -7.20 2.27 -35.39
CA THR A 261 -6.20 1.21 -35.42
C THR A 261 -6.83 -0.18 -35.27
N ASP A 262 -7.85 -0.31 -34.41
CA ASP A 262 -8.57 -1.58 -34.22
C ASP A 262 -9.36 -2.00 -35.47
N THR A 263 -9.94 -1.05 -36.20
CA THR A 263 -10.66 -1.34 -37.46
C THR A 263 -9.73 -1.80 -38.59
N HIS A 264 -8.50 -1.27 -38.64
CA HIS A 264 -7.47 -1.72 -39.57
C HIS A 264 -6.82 -3.07 -39.19
N ALA A 265 -6.78 -3.42 -37.90
CA ALA A 265 -6.29 -4.72 -37.43
C ALA A 265 -7.31 -5.85 -37.68
N ALA A 266 -8.61 -5.58 -37.51
CA ALA A 266 -9.69 -6.55 -37.73
C ALA A 266 -9.84 -6.99 -39.20
N THR A 267 -9.33 -6.21 -40.15
CA THR A 267 -9.38 -6.51 -41.59
C THR A 267 -8.20 -7.36 -42.09
N ASN A 268 -7.17 -7.59 -41.26
CA ASN A 268 -5.92 -8.26 -41.65
C ASN A 268 -5.50 -9.47 -40.77
N SER A 269 -6.31 -9.93 -39.82
CA SER A 269 -5.86 -11.00 -38.91
C SER A 269 -5.97 -12.41 -39.53
N VAL A 270 -4.83 -13.02 -39.84
CA VAL A 270 -4.66 -14.48 -39.85
C VAL A 270 -4.76 -14.98 -38.40
N ALA A 271 -5.55 -16.02 -38.18
CA ALA A 271 -5.80 -16.61 -36.86
C ALA A 271 -4.52 -17.19 -36.23
N VAL A 272 -3.82 -16.36 -35.45
CA VAL A 272 -2.84 -16.81 -34.45
C VAL A 272 -3.65 -17.17 -33.20
N SER A 273 -3.40 -18.34 -32.59
CA SER A 273 -4.23 -18.86 -31.50
C SER A 273 -4.45 -17.84 -30.37
N ASP A 274 -5.70 -17.71 -29.90
CA ASP A 274 -6.13 -16.72 -28.91
C ASP A 274 -5.35 -16.74 -27.58
N ALA A 275 -4.73 -17.88 -27.22
CA ALA A 275 -3.92 -18.02 -26.00
C ALA A 275 -2.58 -17.24 -26.07
N TRP A 276 -1.89 -17.28 -27.21
CA TRP A 276 -0.59 -16.60 -27.41
C TRP A 276 -0.70 -15.07 -27.28
N ASN A 277 -1.85 -14.51 -27.64
CA ASN A 277 -2.05 -13.07 -27.63
C ASN A 277 -2.43 -12.50 -26.25
N ASN A 278 -2.81 -13.35 -25.30
CA ASN A 278 -3.27 -12.93 -23.98
C ASN A 278 -2.22 -13.07 -22.88
N TYR A 279 -1.16 -13.86 -23.10
CA TYR A 279 -0.09 -14.12 -22.14
C TYR A 279 1.31 -13.73 -22.70
N PRO A 280 2.25 -13.33 -21.83
CA PRO A 280 2.05 -13.05 -20.43
C PRO A 280 1.16 -11.82 -20.26
N ARG A 281 0.33 -11.84 -19.22
CA ARG A 281 -0.39 -10.65 -18.77
C ARG A 281 0.31 -10.12 -17.53
N LEU A 282 0.74 -8.86 -17.62
CA LEU A 282 1.57 -8.17 -16.64
C LEU A 282 0.69 -7.23 -15.83
N VAL A 283 0.58 -7.47 -14.53
CA VAL A 283 -0.12 -6.60 -13.59
C VAL A 283 0.88 -5.98 -12.63
N PHE A 284 1.11 -4.68 -12.81
CA PHE A 284 2.07 -3.91 -12.04
C PHE A 284 1.46 -3.54 -10.69
N LEU A 285 1.71 -4.34 -9.66
CA LEU A 285 1.19 -4.11 -8.32
C LEU A 285 1.90 -2.94 -7.61
N GLY A 286 3.14 -2.67 -7.98
CA GLY A 286 3.86 -1.49 -7.53
C GLY A 286 5.06 -1.17 -8.43
N THR A 287 5.29 0.12 -8.62
CA THR A 287 6.17 0.64 -9.68
C THR A 287 7.19 1.66 -9.17
N GLY A 288 7.27 1.84 -7.86
CA GLY A 288 8.13 2.83 -7.21
C GLY A 288 9.34 2.22 -6.52
N SER A 289 10.36 3.05 -6.33
CA SER A 289 11.62 2.68 -5.68
C SER A 289 11.69 3.10 -4.21
N SER A 290 12.30 2.25 -3.38
CA SER A 290 12.73 2.46 -1.99
C SER A 290 11.62 2.61 -0.94
N VAL A 291 10.66 3.52 -1.13
CA VAL A 291 9.63 3.84 -0.14
C VAL A 291 8.28 3.92 -0.85
N PRO A 292 7.16 3.48 -0.24
CA PRO A 292 5.85 3.73 -0.83
C PRO A 292 5.53 5.23 -0.85
N SER A 293 4.88 5.70 -1.91
CA SER A 293 4.35 7.08 -2.00
C SER A 293 2.84 7.09 -2.19
N LYS A 294 2.26 8.30 -2.20
CA LYS A 294 0.83 8.48 -2.50
C LYS A 294 0.42 7.95 -3.88
N GLY A 295 1.36 7.84 -4.83
CA GLY A 295 1.05 7.51 -6.23
C GLY A 295 1.69 6.24 -6.77
N ARG A 296 2.69 5.68 -6.07
CA ARG A 296 3.32 4.41 -6.47
C ARG A 296 3.68 3.63 -5.21
N ASN A 297 3.25 2.38 -5.16
CA ASN A 297 3.73 1.40 -4.20
C ASN A 297 5.14 0.92 -4.59
N VAL A 298 5.83 0.26 -3.67
CA VAL A 298 7.14 -0.38 -3.92
C VAL A 298 7.04 -1.59 -4.86
N SER A 299 8.17 -2.06 -5.39
CA SER A 299 8.25 -3.06 -6.47
C SER A 299 7.36 -4.29 -6.24
N GLY A 300 6.51 -4.59 -7.23
CA GLY A 300 5.84 -5.86 -7.34
C GLY A 300 5.11 -6.01 -8.67
N LEU A 301 5.35 -7.11 -9.36
CA LEU A 301 4.78 -7.40 -10.67
C LEU A 301 4.19 -8.81 -10.67
N LEU A 302 2.88 -8.91 -10.81
CA LEU A 302 2.21 -10.19 -11.04
C LEU A 302 2.23 -10.51 -12.53
N VAL A 303 2.72 -11.69 -12.88
CA VAL A 303 2.77 -12.22 -14.24
C VAL A 303 1.82 -13.40 -14.31
N HIS A 304 0.78 -13.28 -15.12
CA HIS A 304 -0.02 -14.44 -15.54
C HIS A 304 0.75 -15.16 -16.63
N LEU A 305 1.10 -16.41 -16.35
CA LEU A 305 1.81 -17.30 -17.26
C LEU A 305 0.81 -18.04 -18.15
N SER A 306 -0.32 -18.42 -17.56
CA SER A 306 -1.49 -19.04 -18.18
C SER A 306 -2.73 -18.71 -17.35
N GLU A 307 -3.88 -19.31 -17.67
CA GLU A 307 -5.14 -19.12 -16.94
C GLU A 307 -5.02 -19.54 -15.45
N ASP A 308 -4.35 -20.67 -15.18
CA ASP A 308 -4.24 -21.28 -13.84
C ASP A 308 -2.89 -21.12 -13.15
N ALA A 309 -1.98 -20.32 -13.72
CA ALA A 309 -0.62 -20.18 -13.21
C ALA A 309 -0.15 -18.72 -13.23
N THR A 310 0.21 -18.23 -12.05
CA THR A 310 0.81 -16.91 -11.88
C THR A 310 2.17 -16.99 -11.19
N MET A 311 3.02 -15.99 -11.45
CA MET A 311 4.22 -15.73 -10.65
C MET A 311 4.30 -14.26 -10.27
N ILE A 312 5.01 -13.96 -9.18
CA ILE A 312 5.31 -12.58 -8.77
C ILE A 312 6.80 -12.30 -8.95
N LEU A 313 7.13 -11.17 -9.59
CA LEU A 313 8.48 -10.62 -9.70
C LEU A 313 8.60 -9.44 -8.74
N ASP A 314 9.42 -9.63 -7.71
CA ASP A 314 9.50 -8.84 -6.47
C ASP A 314 8.17 -8.73 -5.71
N CYS A 315 8.26 -8.70 -4.38
CA CYS A 315 7.12 -8.63 -3.48
C CYS A 315 7.38 -7.63 -2.35
N GLY A 316 7.46 -6.36 -2.70
CA GLY A 316 7.59 -5.27 -1.75
C GLY A 316 6.40 -5.13 -0.79
N GLU A 317 6.54 -4.28 0.21
CA GLU A 317 5.46 -3.98 1.16
C GLU A 317 4.16 -3.59 0.42
N GLY A 318 3.02 -4.09 0.90
CA GLY A 318 1.71 -3.72 0.33
C GLY A 318 1.29 -4.48 -0.93
N THR A 319 2.09 -5.40 -1.49
CA THR A 319 1.72 -6.21 -2.67
C THR A 319 0.37 -6.93 -2.49
N SER A 320 0.13 -7.60 -1.35
CA SER A 320 -1.18 -8.21 -1.05
C SER A 320 -2.33 -7.21 -1.09
N GLY A 321 -2.12 -6.01 -0.53
CA GLY A 321 -3.13 -4.95 -0.54
C GLY A 321 -3.47 -4.50 -1.97
N GLN A 322 -2.47 -4.43 -2.84
CA GLN A 322 -2.65 -4.09 -4.25
C GLN A 322 -3.40 -5.19 -5.01
N LEU A 323 -3.12 -6.47 -4.73
CA LEU A 323 -3.91 -7.58 -5.28
C LEU A 323 -5.39 -7.45 -4.92
N TYR A 324 -5.71 -7.08 -3.67
CA TYR A 324 -7.09 -6.85 -3.25
C TYR A 324 -7.74 -5.63 -3.90
N ARG A 325 -7.00 -4.54 -4.10
CA ARG A 325 -7.51 -3.37 -4.84
C ARG A 325 -7.76 -3.69 -6.31
N HIS A 326 -6.91 -4.51 -6.91
CA HIS A 326 -7.02 -4.87 -8.33
C HIS A 326 -8.12 -5.91 -8.59
N TYR A 327 -8.15 -7.00 -7.82
CA TYR A 327 -9.02 -8.15 -8.07
C TYR A 327 -10.24 -8.23 -7.12
N GLY A 328 -10.26 -7.51 -6.01
CA GLY A 328 -11.32 -7.57 -4.99
C GLY A 328 -11.61 -9.00 -4.53
N ASN A 329 -12.84 -9.48 -4.72
CA ASN A 329 -13.25 -10.82 -4.30
C ASN A 329 -12.54 -11.96 -5.06
N GLN A 330 -11.93 -11.68 -6.22
CA GLN A 330 -11.20 -12.68 -7.02
C GLN A 330 -9.74 -12.84 -6.57
N THR A 331 -9.27 -12.06 -5.60
CA THR A 331 -7.86 -12.16 -5.16
C THR A 331 -7.52 -13.54 -4.63
N ASP A 332 -8.44 -14.24 -3.97
CA ASP A 332 -8.19 -15.57 -3.44
C ASP A 332 -7.97 -16.59 -4.59
N ASP A 333 -8.63 -16.42 -5.74
CA ASP A 333 -8.34 -17.19 -6.96
C ASP A 333 -6.92 -16.95 -7.47
N ILE A 334 -6.50 -15.68 -7.50
CA ILE A 334 -5.15 -15.29 -7.91
C ILE A 334 -4.08 -15.85 -6.96
N LEU A 335 -4.34 -15.81 -5.66
CA LEU A 335 -3.43 -16.37 -4.66
C LEU A 335 -3.32 -17.89 -4.80
N ARG A 336 -4.43 -18.58 -5.10
CA ARG A 336 -4.45 -20.03 -5.36
C ARG A 336 -3.70 -20.42 -6.64
N SER A 337 -3.69 -19.57 -7.66
CA SER A 337 -2.95 -19.81 -8.91
C SER A 337 -1.45 -19.49 -8.81
N LEU A 338 -0.99 -18.86 -7.72
CA LEU A 338 0.42 -18.50 -7.52
C LEU A 338 1.30 -19.75 -7.39
N ARG A 339 2.25 -19.88 -8.32
CA ARG A 339 3.23 -20.99 -8.41
C ARG A 339 4.63 -20.58 -7.99
N ALA A 340 5.05 -19.36 -8.29
CA ALA A 340 6.40 -18.88 -7.97
C ALA A 340 6.44 -17.43 -7.52
N VAL A 341 7.43 -17.10 -6.68
CA VAL A 341 7.83 -15.73 -6.34
C VAL A 341 9.32 -15.60 -6.64
N PHE A 342 9.68 -14.68 -7.51
CA PHE A 342 11.05 -14.26 -7.77
C PHE A 342 11.35 -13.01 -6.94
N VAL A 343 12.41 -13.04 -6.13
CA VAL A 343 12.93 -11.87 -5.42
C VAL A 343 14.27 -11.51 -6.03
N SER A 344 14.43 -10.33 -6.60
CA SER A 344 15.66 -9.89 -7.27
C SER A 344 16.85 -9.78 -6.30
N HIS A 345 16.63 -9.17 -5.13
CA HIS A 345 17.67 -8.91 -4.13
C HIS A 345 17.08 -8.57 -2.74
N LEU A 346 17.94 -8.23 -1.77
CA LEU A 346 17.57 -8.11 -0.35
C LEU A 346 17.15 -6.71 0.11
N HIS A 347 17.05 -5.71 -0.78
CA HIS A 347 16.49 -4.43 -0.35
C HIS A 347 15.00 -4.59 0.00
N ALA A 348 14.60 -3.89 1.06
CA ALA A 348 13.31 -4.07 1.72
C ALA A 348 12.11 -3.88 0.78
N ASP A 349 12.21 -2.93 -0.14
CA ASP A 349 11.22 -2.58 -1.14
C ASP A 349 10.93 -3.69 -2.17
N HIS A 350 11.66 -4.80 -2.15
CA HIS A 350 11.48 -5.94 -3.07
C HIS A 350 10.99 -7.22 -2.39
N HIS A 351 10.93 -7.30 -1.05
CA HIS A 351 10.55 -8.55 -0.38
C HIS A 351 9.73 -8.44 0.92
N LEU A 352 9.56 -7.25 1.50
CA LEU A 352 8.83 -7.12 2.78
C LEU A 352 7.35 -7.53 2.70
N GLY A 353 6.75 -7.59 1.51
CA GLY A 353 5.39 -8.10 1.30
C GLY A 353 5.27 -9.63 1.33
N LEU A 354 6.39 -10.36 1.24
CA LEU A 354 6.42 -11.80 1.04
C LEU A 354 5.64 -12.57 2.12
N PHE A 355 5.80 -12.22 3.39
CA PHE A 355 5.12 -12.93 4.48
C PHE A 355 3.60 -12.72 4.44
N SER A 356 3.16 -11.50 4.14
CA SER A 356 1.72 -11.22 3.97
C SER A 356 1.16 -12.00 2.80
N LEU A 357 1.87 -12.03 1.66
CA LEU A 357 1.47 -12.80 0.49
C LEU A 357 1.34 -14.30 0.79
N LEU A 358 2.35 -14.89 1.45
CA LEU A 358 2.32 -16.30 1.83
C LEU A 358 1.12 -16.58 2.75
N ARG A 359 0.93 -15.77 3.79
CA ARG A 359 -0.16 -15.92 4.76
C ARG A 359 -1.52 -15.84 4.08
N ASP A 360 -1.70 -14.84 3.22
CA ASP A 360 -2.96 -14.63 2.51
C ASP A 360 -3.23 -15.79 1.53
N ARG A 361 -2.19 -16.31 0.85
CA ARG A 361 -2.31 -17.49 -0.01
C ARG A 361 -2.67 -18.76 0.76
N LYS A 362 -2.03 -19.00 1.91
CA LYS A 362 -2.38 -20.12 2.78
C LYS A 362 -3.85 -20.06 3.16
N ALA A 363 -4.32 -18.90 3.60
CA ALA A 363 -5.72 -18.70 3.96
C ALA A 363 -6.67 -18.97 2.77
N ALA A 364 -6.32 -18.49 1.57
CA ALA A 364 -7.12 -18.72 0.35
C ALA A 364 -7.20 -20.21 -0.07
N LEU A 365 -6.13 -20.99 0.17
CA LEU A 365 -6.12 -22.44 -0.06
C LEU A 365 -6.97 -23.17 0.97
N GLU A 366 -6.77 -22.85 2.26
CA GLU A 366 -7.49 -23.47 3.37
C GLU A 366 -9.00 -23.18 3.32
N SER A 367 -9.40 -21.96 2.92
CA SER A 367 -10.82 -21.62 2.75
C SER A 367 -11.51 -22.41 1.63
N ASP A 368 -10.74 -22.92 0.66
CA ASP A 368 -11.22 -23.78 -0.43
C ASP A 368 -11.14 -25.27 -0.09
N GLY A 369 -10.65 -25.63 1.11
CA GLY A 369 -10.36 -27.01 1.47
C GLY A 369 -9.18 -27.62 0.69
N ARG A 370 -8.33 -26.81 0.06
CA ARG A 370 -7.12 -27.28 -0.64
C ARG A 370 -5.96 -27.46 0.32
N GLU A 371 -5.13 -28.44 0.03
CA GLU A 371 -3.85 -28.60 0.73
C GLU A 371 -2.94 -27.38 0.49
N VAL A 372 -2.25 -26.95 1.55
CA VAL A 372 -1.28 -25.86 1.49
C VAL A 372 -0.03 -26.35 0.79
N THR A 373 0.03 -26.13 -0.53
CA THR A 373 1.19 -26.45 -1.35
C THR A 373 2.25 -25.35 -1.28
N PRO A 374 3.56 -25.65 -1.23
CA PRO A 374 4.59 -24.63 -1.17
C PRO A 374 4.71 -23.89 -2.50
N VAL A 375 4.87 -22.57 -2.45
CA VAL A 375 5.25 -21.76 -3.62
C VAL A 375 6.75 -21.90 -3.91
N LEU A 376 7.18 -21.90 -5.17
CA LEU A 376 8.60 -21.81 -5.49
C LEU A 376 9.11 -20.40 -5.17
N LEU A 377 10.00 -20.28 -4.19
CA LEU A 377 10.63 -19.02 -3.85
C LEU A 377 12.01 -18.97 -4.50
N LEU A 378 12.09 -18.32 -5.66
CA LEU A 378 13.31 -18.05 -6.40
C LEU A 378 13.94 -16.79 -5.83
N ALA A 379 14.95 -16.91 -4.96
CA ALA A 379 15.48 -15.77 -4.21
C ALA A 379 16.97 -15.92 -3.90
N PRO A 380 17.71 -14.83 -3.60
CA PRO A 380 19.10 -14.93 -3.16
C PRO A 380 19.24 -15.86 -1.94
N ILE A 381 20.31 -16.65 -1.90
CA ILE A 381 20.56 -17.61 -0.81
C ILE A 381 20.47 -16.99 0.59
N GLN A 382 20.82 -15.71 0.72
CA GLN A 382 20.82 -14.97 1.99
C GLN A 382 19.43 -14.78 2.58
N LEU A 383 18.37 -14.78 1.76
CA LEU A 383 16.99 -14.62 2.22
C LEU A 383 16.60 -15.77 3.16
N ALA A 384 17.20 -16.97 3.00
CA ALA A 384 16.98 -18.12 3.87
C ALA A 384 17.17 -17.80 5.37
N ARG A 385 18.17 -16.99 5.72
CA ARG A 385 18.42 -16.62 7.13
C ARG A 385 17.25 -15.83 7.70
N TRP A 386 16.72 -14.89 6.92
CA TRP A 386 15.57 -14.07 7.32
C TRP A 386 14.29 -14.91 7.43
N LEU A 387 14.06 -15.81 6.47
CA LEU A 387 12.92 -16.72 6.48
C LEU A 387 12.94 -17.69 7.67
N HIS A 388 14.11 -18.25 7.99
CA HIS A 388 14.26 -19.10 9.18
C HIS A 388 14.05 -18.32 10.47
N PHE A 389 14.64 -17.12 10.59
CA PHE A 389 14.43 -16.27 11.75
C PHE A 389 12.94 -15.98 11.97
N TYR A 390 12.24 -15.56 10.92
CA TYR A 390 10.80 -15.28 10.98
C TYR A 390 9.97 -16.53 11.33
N HIS A 391 10.29 -17.67 10.71
CA HIS A 391 9.64 -18.95 11.00
C HIS A 391 9.76 -19.36 12.47
N ASP A 392 10.97 -19.23 13.02
CA ASP A 392 11.31 -19.72 14.36
C ASP A 392 10.84 -18.75 15.47
N HIS A 393 10.73 -17.44 15.19
CA HIS A 393 10.51 -16.41 16.21
C HIS A 393 9.25 -15.57 16.05
N VAL A 394 8.61 -15.57 14.87
CA VAL A 394 7.44 -14.71 14.59
C VAL A 394 6.21 -15.56 14.31
N GLU A 395 6.17 -16.26 13.18
CA GLU A 395 5.08 -17.19 12.86
C GLU A 395 5.53 -18.30 11.90
N PRO A 396 4.94 -19.51 11.97
CA PRO A 396 5.37 -20.61 11.13
C PRO A 396 5.06 -20.41 9.63
N VAL A 397 6.09 -20.13 8.82
CA VAL A 397 5.95 -19.96 7.36
C VAL A 397 6.62 -21.03 6.48
N LYS A 398 7.52 -21.84 7.04
CA LYS A 398 8.35 -22.79 6.28
C LYS A 398 7.58 -23.75 5.37
N PRO A 399 6.40 -24.30 5.74
CA PRO A 399 5.63 -25.18 4.84
C PRO A 399 5.08 -24.48 3.59
N MET A 400 5.04 -23.15 3.58
CA MET A 400 4.34 -22.37 2.56
C MET A 400 5.22 -22.04 1.34
N PHE A 401 6.52 -22.32 1.41
CA PHE A 401 7.45 -22.06 0.32
C PHE A 401 8.54 -23.13 0.21
N ARG A 402 9.08 -23.29 -1.00
CA ARG A 402 10.31 -24.02 -1.29
C ARG A 402 11.34 -23.04 -1.82
N HIS A 403 12.38 -22.75 -1.03
CA HIS A 403 13.42 -21.80 -1.41
C HIS A 403 14.41 -22.44 -2.39
N LEU A 404 14.51 -21.86 -3.58
CA LEU A 404 15.42 -22.23 -4.65
C LEU A 404 16.40 -21.06 -4.89
N PRO A 405 17.66 -21.15 -4.43
CA PRO A 405 18.60 -20.04 -4.52
C PRO A 405 18.97 -19.69 -5.97
N HIS A 406 18.90 -18.41 -6.34
CA HIS A 406 19.34 -17.93 -7.67
C HIS A 406 20.75 -18.39 -8.02
N GLN A 407 21.65 -18.37 -7.04
CA GLN A 407 23.04 -18.79 -7.18
C GLN A 407 23.18 -20.23 -7.66
N LYS A 408 22.25 -21.13 -7.30
CA LYS A 408 22.25 -22.53 -7.74
C LYS A 408 21.71 -22.69 -9.16
N LEU A 409 20.94 -21.71 -9.64
CA LEU A 409 20.29 -21.71 -10.94
C LEU A 409 21.04 -20.88 -11.99
N LEU A 410 22.22 -20.34 -11.67
CA LEU A 410 23.09 -19.68 -12.64
C LEU A 410 23.56 -20.67 -13.73
N PRO A 411 23.73 -20.24 -15.00
CA PRO A 411 24.06 -21.14 -16.10
C PRO A 411 25.28 -22.04 -15.88
N HIS A 412 26.29 -21.56 -15.15
CA HIS A 412 27.50 -22.33 -14.84
C HIS A 412 27.34 -23.26 -13.63
N MET A 413 26.30 -23.07 -12.82
CA MET A 413 26.01 -23.87 -11.62
C MET A 413 24.97 -24.97 -11.90
N THR A 414 24.09 -24.77 -12.89
CA THR A 414 23.05 -25.72 -13.28
C THR A 414 23.60 -27.00 -13.92
N GLU A 415 24.90 -27.08 -14.20
CA GLU A 415 25.52 -28.32 -14.68
C GLU A 415 25.56 -29.42 -13.61
N LEU A 416 25.50 -29.05 -12.33
CA LEU A 416 25.49 -29.96 -11.18
C LEU A 416 24.16 -30.74 -11.10
N PRO A 417 24.17 -32.07 -10.84
CA PRO A 417 22.96 -32.90 -10.87
C PRO A 417 21.81 -32.37 -9.99
N GLU A 418 22.11 -31.99 -8.75
CA GLU A 418 21.12 -31.42 -7.81
C GLU A 418 20.47 -30.13 -8.32
N ASN A 419 21.22 -29.31 -9.07
CA ASN A 419 20.73 -28.05 -9.62
C ASN A 419 19.94 -28.26 -10.92
N LYS A 420 20.22 -29.32 -11.68
CA LYS A 420 19.42 -29.71 -12.85
C LYS A 420 18.01 -30.12 -12.45
N GLU A 421 17.87 -30.89 -11.38
CA GLU A 421 16.56 -31.28 -10.85
C GLU A 421 15.78 -30.05 -10.37
N MET A 422 16.46 -29.12 -9.69
CA MET A 422 15.87 -27.84 -9.28
C MET A 422 15.39 -27.02 -10.47
N LEU A 423 16.21 -26.90 -11.53
CA LEU A 423 15.83 -26.19 -12.74
C LEU A 423 14.64 -26.89 -13.43
N ALA A 424 14.65 -28.22 -13.52
CA ALA A 424 13.55 -28.98 -14.10
C ALA A 424 12.23 -28.75 -13.36
N GLU A 425 12.27 -28.69 -12.02
CA GLU A 425 11.11 -28.35 -11.19
C GLU A 425 10.59 -26.94 -11.51
N VAL A 426 11.48 -25.95 -11.64
CA VAL A 426 11.11 -24.59 -12.04
C VAL A 426 10.44 -24.60 -13.41
N LEU A 427 11.10 -25.16 -14.42
CA LEU A 427 10.58 -25.21 -15.78
C LEU A 427 9.20 -25.89 -15.85
N GLN A 428 8.99 -26.96 -15.08
CA GLN A 428 7.72 -27.69 -15.05
C GLN A 428 6.61 -26.90 -14.35
N GLN A 429 6.85 -26.34 -13.16
CA GLN A 429 5.78 -25.73 -12.36
C GLN A 429 5.26 -24.39 -12.93
N ILE A 430 6.11 -23.66 -13.65
CA ILE A 430 5.76 -22.37 -14.28
C ILE A 430 5.75 -22.44 -15.80
N SER A 431 5.65 -23.63 -16.38
CA SER A 431 5.52 -23.89 -17.82
C SER A 431 6.55 -23.14 -18.68
N LEU A 432 7.79 -23.09 -18.21
CA LEU A 432 8.90 -22.46 -18.93
C LEU A 432 9.64 -23.49 -19.78
N SER A 433 10.15 -23.04 -20.93
CA SER A 433 11.14 -23.77 -21.74
C SER A 433 12.56 -23.34 -21.41
N HIS A 434 12.76 -22.12 -20.90
CA HIS A 434 14.05 -21.61 -20.43
C HIS A 434 13.87 -20.70 -19.22
N TYR A 435 14.76 -20.83 -18.24
CA TYR A 435 14.83 -19.98 -17.05
C TYR A 435 16.29 -19.68 -16.74
N GLU A 436 16.63 -18.39 -16.65
CA GLU A 436 18.00 -17.94 -16.40
C GLU A 436 18.00 -16.73 -15.46
N PRO A 437 18.41 -16.90 -14.18
CA PRO A 437 18.75 -15.78 -13.33
C PRO A 437 20.08 -15.18 -13.80
N VAL A 438 20.18 -13.85 -13.76
CA VAL A 438 21.32 -13.11 -14.28
C VAL A 438 21.86 -12.21 -13.19
N GLU A 439 23.14 -12.34 -12.85
CA GLU A 439 23.77 -11.42 -11.90
C GLU A 439 23.82 -10.00 -12.47
N VAL A 440 23.35 -9.02 -11.72
CA VAL A 440 23.25 -7.61 -12.14
C VAL A 440 24.06 -6.67 -11.25
N ASP A 441 24.31 -5.46 -11.76
CA ASP A 441 25.27 -4.52 -11.16
C ASP A 441 24.57 -3.57 -10.18
N HIS A 442 24.31 -4.06 -8.97
CA HIS A 442 23.64 -3.31 -7.89
C HIS A 442 24.27 -3.59 -6.51
N CYS A 443 23.58 -4.31 -5.62
CA CYS A 443 24.14 -4.82 -4.38
C CYS A 443 24.69 -6.25 -4.58
N PRO A 444 25.53 -6.77 -3.67
CA PRO A 444 25.98 -8.16 -3.77
C PRO A 444 24.80 -9.13 -3.78
N ASN A 445 24.80 -10.10 -4.70
CA ASN A 445 23.69 -11.05 -4.90
C ASN A 445 22.39 -10.39 -5.37
N ALA A 446 22.50 -9.42 -6.27
CA ALA A 446 21.38 -8.89 -7.02
C ALA A 446 21.21 -9.61 -8.36
N PHE A 447 19.96 -9.90 -8.72
CA PHE A 447 19.62 -10.66 -9.91
C PHE A 447 18.52 -9.99 -10.73
N GLY A 448 18.71 -9.99 -12.05
CA GLY A 448 17.63 -9.96 -13.02
C GLY A 448 17.27 -11.39 -13.44
N VAL A 449 16.29 -11.54 -14.33
CA VAL A 449 15.89 -12.86 -14.84
C VAL A 449 15.44 -12.76 -16.30
N SER A 450 15.81 -13.78 -17.08
CA SER A 450 15.33 -14.02 -18.44
C SER A 450 14.56 -15.34 -18.48
N MET A 451 13.33 -15.31 -18.96
CA MET A 451 12.44 -16.48 -18.98
C MET A 451 11.80 -16.62 -20.36
N VAL A 452 11.73 -17.86 -20.85
CA VAL A 452 11.01 -18.22 -22.08
C VAL A 452 9.92 -19.22 -21.71
N HIS A 453 8.68 -18.90 -22.04
CA HIS A 453 7.54 -19.79 -21.81
C HIS A 453 7.52 -20.93 -22.83
N GLN A 454 6.81 -22.02 -22.53
CA GLN A 454 6.65 -23.13 -23.47
C GLN A 454 5.90 -22.74 -24.75
N ASP A 455 5.02 -21.75 -24.66
CA ASP A 455 4.36 -21.22 -25.86
C ASP A 455 5.36 -20.45 -26.76
N GLY A 456 6.50 -20.01 -26.21
CA GLY A 456 7.61 -19.39 -26.94
C GLY A 456 7.93 -17.92 -26.62
N TRP A 457 7.12 -17.23 -25.82
CA TRP A 457 7.32 -15.80 -25.55
C TRP A 457 8.42 -15.62 -24.52
N LYS A 458 9.13 -14.50 -24.59
CA LYS A 458 10.28 -14.20 -23.74
C LYS A 458 10.10 -12.90 -22.96
N LEU A 459 10.11 -13.02 -21.63
CA LEU A 459 10.06 -11.93 -20.66
C LEU A 459 11.40 -11.77 -19.97
N VAL A 460 11.88 -10.54 -19.86
CA VAL A 460 13.09 -10.18 -19.10
C VAL A 460 12.72 -9.15 -18.04
N PHE A 461 13.16 -9.37 -16.81
CA PHE A 461 12.99 -8.45 -15.70
C PHE A 461 14.36 -8.10 -15.12
N SER A 462 14.65 -6.81 -14.97
CA SER A 462 16.00 -6.36 -14.60
C SER A 462 16.34 -6.55 -13.12
N GLY A 463 15.34 -6.52 -12.23
CA GLY A 463 15.58 -6.10 -10.85
C GLY A 463 16.16 -4.69 -10.80
N ASP A 464 16.91 -4.37 -9.74
CA ASP A 464 17.69 -3.14 -9.67
C ASP A 464 19.08 -3.34 -10.25
N THR A 465 19.50 -2.43 -11.13
CA THR A 465 20.79 -2.53 -11.81
C THR A 465 21.23 -1.24 -12.49
N MET A 466 22.54 -0.99 -12.47
CA MET A 466 23.21 -0.21 -13.51
C MET A 466 23.06 -0.90 -14.88
N PRO A 467 23.30 -0.22 -16.02
CA PRO A 467 23.34 -0.85 -17.33
C PRO A 467 24.22 -2.11 -17.35
N CYS A 468 23.60 -3.28 -17.57
CA CYS A 468 24.24 -4.58 -17.39
C CYS A 468 24.29 -5.37 -18.71
N GLU A 469 25.50 -5.61 -19.23
CA GLU A 469 25.69 -6.39 -20.47
C GLU A 469 25.37 -7.88 -20.32
N ARG A 470 25.45 -8.44 -19.11
CA ARG A 470 25.02 -9.83 -18.86
C ARG A 470 23.52 -9.97 -19.11
N LEU A 471 22.73 -8.99 -18.67
CA LEU A 471 21.28 -8.95 -18.90
C LEU A 471 20.95 -8.79 -20.39
N VAL A 472 21.67 -7.93 -21.11
CA VAL A 472 21.54 -7.77 -22.58
C VAL A 472 21.73 -9.11 -23.30
N LYS A 473 22.76 -9.88 -22.93
CA LYS A 473 23.06 -11.18 -23.55
C LYS A 473 21.97 -12.21 -23.26
N ALA A 474 21.60 -12.39 -21.99
CA ALA A 474 20.57 -13.33 -21.58
C ALA A 474 19.20 -12.99 -22.20
N GLY A 475 18.88 -11.69 -22.25
CA GLY A 475 17.60 -11.17 -22.72
C GLY A 475 17.48 -11.01 -24.23
N LYS A 476 18.52 -11.31 -25.03
CA LYS A 476 18.55 -11.02 -26.47
C LYS A 476 17.26 -11.45 -27.18
N GLY A 477 16.67 -10.51 -27.94
CA GLY A 477 15.47 -10.72 -28.75
C GLY A 477 14.18 -10.95 -27.95
N CYS A 478 14.11 -10.54 -26.68
CA CYS A 478 12.91 -10.72 -25.87
C CYS A 478 11.69 -9.98 -26.42
N ASP A 479 10.49 -10.52 -26.15
CA ASP A 479 9.24 -9.86 -26.50
C ASP A 479 8.99 -8.64 -25.62
N VAL A 480 9.27 -8.76 -24.33
CA VAL A 480 9.10 -7.67 -23.38
C VAL A 480 10.24 -7.65 -22.36
N LEU A 481 10.84 -6.46 -22.21
CA LEU A 481 11.79 -6.14 -21.15
C LEU A 481 11.09 -5.21 -20.15
N VAL A 482 10.99 -5.62 -18.89
CA VAL A 482 10.64 -4.73 -17.77
C VAL A 482 11.94 -4.31 -17.10
N HIS A 483 12.30 -3.02 -17.24
CA HIS A 483 13.58 -2.49 -16.77
C HIS A 483 13.39 -1.37 -15.77
N GLU A 484 14.21 -1.35 -14.72
CA GLU A 484 14.27 -0.24 -13.78
C GLU A 484 14.71 1.06 -14.47
N ALA A 485 14.07 2.17 -14.11
CA ALA A 485 14.32 3.51 -14.63
C ALA A 485 14.27 4.50 -13.46
N THR A 486 15.06 4.22 -12.42
CA THR A 486 14.94 4.89 -11.12
C THR A 486 15.17 6.39 -11.21
N HIS A 487 16.15 6.85 -12.01
CA HIS A 487 16.56 8.25 -12.05
C HIS A 487 16.29 8.95 -13.39
N GLU A 488 16.07 10.26 -13.32
CA GLU A 488 16.06 11.15 -14.49
C GLU A 488 17.46 11.22 -15.16
N ASP A 489 17.48 11.55 -16.45
CA ASP A 489 18.73 11.62 -17.22
C ASP A 489 19.67 12.77 -16.79
N ASP A 490 19.19 13.77 -16.05
CA ASP A 490 20.05 14.79 -15.44
C ASP A 490 20.75 14.28 -14.16
N LEU A 491 20.46 13.06 -13.70
CA LEU A 491 20.95 12.48 -12.43
C LEU A 491 21.88 11.27 -12.61
N VAL A 492 22.54 11.15 -13.77
CA VAL A 492 23.49 10.04 -14.07
C VAL A 492 24.48 9.75 -12.93
N GLU A 493 25.08 10.77 -12.32
CA GLU A 493 26.05 10.58 -11.24
C GLU A 493 25.42 10.06 -9.95
N GLU A 494 24.19 10.48 -9.63
CA GLU A 494 23.44 9.92 -8.50
C GLU A 494 23.03 8.47 -8.79
N SER A 495 22.64 8.20 -10.04
CA SER A 495 22.34 6.85 -10.52
C SER A 495 23.54 5.91 -10.37
N LYS A 496 24.75 6.35 -10.76
CA LYS A 496 25.99 5.59 -10.55
C LYS A 496 26.29 5.33 -9.08
N MET A 497 26.16 6.35 -8.24
CA MET A 497 26.45 6.21 -6.80
C MET A 497 25.48 5.25 -6.10
N LYS A 498 24.20 5.30 -6.47
CA LYS A 498 23.16 4.42 -5.92
C LYS A 498 22.99 3.11 -6.68
N LYS A 499 23.76 2.94 -7.76
CA LYS A 499 23.78 1.76 -8.63
C LYS A 499 22.43 1.42 -9.28
N HIS A 500 21.81 2.43 -9.89
CA HIS A 500 20.57 2.31 -10.66
C HIS A 500 20.73 2.83 -12.08
N SER A 501 19.72 2.62 -12.92
CA SER A 501 19.68 3.15 -14.28
C SER A 501 18.90 4.46 -14.38
N THR A 502 19.34 5.33 -15.31
CA THR A 502 18.48 6.43 -15.77
C THR A 502 17.48 5.95 -16.83
N THR A 503 16.45 6.75 -17.12
CA THR A 503 15.48 6.47 -18.20
C THR A 503 16.15 6.14 -19.54
N SER A 504 17.06 6.98 -20.04
CA SER A 504 17.74 6.74 -21.31
C SER A 504 18.67 5.53 -21.26
N GLN A 505 19.26 5.24 -20.10
CA GLN A 505 20.09 4.05 -19.91
C GLN A 505 19.27 2.76 -20.00
N ALA A 506 18.10 2.72 -19.37
CA ALA A 506 17.16 1.61 -19.43
C ALA A 506 16.68 1.35 -20.88
N ILE A 507 16.29 2.42 -21.59
CA ILE A 507 15.91 2.35 -23.02
C ILE A 507 17.08 1.82 -23.86
N GLY A 508 18.30 2.34 -23.63
CA GLY A 508 19.49 1.91 -24.36
C GLY A 508 19.85 0.44 -24.12
N ILE A 509 19.59 -0.10 -22.93
CA ILE A 509 19.74 -1.54 -22.64
C ILE A 509 18.74 -2.35 -23.48
N GLY A 510 17.47 -1.96 -23.50
CA GLY A 510 16.45 -2.65 -24.28
C GLY A 510 16.73 -2.62 -25.79
N GLN A 511 17.26 -1.50 -26.31
CA GLN A 511 17.69 -1.40 -27.71
C GLN A 511 18.85 -2.34 -28.03
N ARG A 512 19.90 -2.40 -27.19
CA ARG A 512 21.01 -3.34 -27.38
C ARG A 512 20.59 -4.80 -27.25
N MET A 513 19.60 -5.07 -26.39
CA MET A 513 18.98 -6.38 -26.24
C MET A 513 18.16 -6.77 -27.48
N GLY A 514 17.76 -5.82 -28.32
CA GLY A 514 16.80 -6.04 -29.39
C GLY A 514 15.42 -6.42 -28.84
N ALA A 515 15.05 -5.86 -27.69
CA ALA A 515 13.75 -6.08 -27.07
C ALA A 515 12.65 -5.54 -28.00
N LYS A 516 11.64 -6.36 -28.28
CA LYS A 516 10.49 -5.92 -29.10
C LYS A 516 9.75 -4.79 -28.40
N PHE A 517 9.60 -4.88 -27.08
CA PHE A 517 9.02 -3.82 -26.25
C PHE A 517 9.78 -3.61 -24.93
N ILE A 518 9.81 -2.37 -24.44
CA ILE A 518 10.48 -1.95 -23.21
C ILE A 518 9.46 -1.28 -22.28
N LEU A 519 9.27 -1.82 -21.09
CA LEU A 519 8.47 -1.23 -20.02
C LEU A 519 9.40 -0.66 -18.95
N LEU A 520 9.32 0.66 -18.77
CA LEU A 520 10.04 1.36 -17.72
C LEU A 520 9.31 1.17 -16.39
N ASN A 521 10.03 0.78 -15.35
CA ASN A 521 9.50 0.49 -14.03
C ASN A 521 10.41 1.05 -12.92
N HIS A 522 10.01 0.88 -11.66
CA HIS A 522 10.83 1.17 -10.48
C HIS A 522 11.31 2.63 -10.41
N PHE A 523 10.38 3.57 -10.54
CA PHE A 523 10.67 5.00 -10.56
C PHE A 523 10.94 5.54 -9.15
N SER A 524 11.92 6.43 -9.01
CA SER A 524 12.09 7.14 -7.74
C SER A 524 10.87 8.01 -7.43
N GLN A 525 10.40 7.89 -6.19
CA GLN A 525 9.23 8.60 -5.66
C GLN A 525 9.44 10.11 -5.51
N ARG A 526 10.67 10.59 -5.66
CA ARG A 526 10.99 12.03 -5.62
C ARG A 526 10.54 12.77 -6.87
N TYR A 527 10.07 12.04 -7.88
CA TYR A 527 9.77 12.52 -9.23
C TYR A 527 8.30 12.33 -9.58
N ALA A 528 7.85 12.98 -10.66
CA ALA A 528 6.47 13.06 -11.09
C ALA A 528 5.94 11.68 -11.48
N LYS A 529 4.62 11.62 -11.64
CA LYS A 529 3.90 10.41 -12.07
C LYS A 529 4.33 9.96 -13.46
N ILE A 530 4.91 10.84 -14.28
CA ILE A 530 5.47 10.52 -15.60
C ILE A 530 6.95 10.89 -15.62
N PRO A 531 7.84 10.00 -16.10
CA PRO A 531 9.24 10.34 -16.28
C PRO A 531 9.41 11.42 -17.37
N VAL A 532 10.32 12.36 -17.15
CA VAL A 532 10.73 13.30 -18.20
C VAL A 532 11.71 12.60 -19.14
N PHE A 533 11.40 12.67 -20.43
CA PHE A 533 12.23 12.13 -21.49
C PHE A 533 13.08 13.23 -22.12
N SER A 534 14.39 13.01 -22.24
CA SER A 534 15.31 13.97 -22.88
C SER A 534 15.16 14.05 -24.40
N SER A 535 14.52 13.06 -25.01
CA SER A 535 14.29 12.93 -26.46
C SER A 535 12.90 12.36 -26.75
N THR A 536 12.51 12.31 -28.03
CA THR A 536 11.31 11.59 -28.46
C THR A 536 11.38 10.15 -27.98
N VAL A 537 10.30 9.69 -27.33
CA VAL A 537 10.19 8.33 -26.81
C VAL A 537 10.06 7.37 -27.98
N PRO A 538 10.86 6.30 -28.06
CA PRO A 538 10.69 5.29 -29.11
C PRO A 538 9.30 4.66 -29.08
N ASN A 539 8.78 4.28 -30.25
CA ASN A 539 7.44 3.69 -30.41
C ASN A 539 7.28 2.28 -29.82
N ASN A 540 8.27 1.78 -29.08
CA ASN A 540 8.22 0.50 -28.38
C ASN A 540 8.57 0.63 -26.89
N VAL A 541 8.43 1.84 -26.33
CA VAL A 541 8.67 2.13 -24.91
C VAL A 541 7.37 2.54 -24.23
N GLY A 542 7.04 1.88 -23.12
CA GLY A 542 5.91 2.18 -22.25
C GLY A 542 6.35 2.55 -20.83
N ILE A 543 5.46 3.23 -20.10
CA ILE A 543 5.66 3.60 -18.69
C ILE A 543 4.75 2.71 -17.84
N ALA A 544 5.31 2.04 -16.85
CA ALA A 544 4.51 1.29 -15.88
C ALA A 544 3.81 2.21 -14.88
N PHE A 545 2.59 1.85 -14.51
CA PHE A 545 1.83 2.46 -13.42
C PHE A 545 1.32 1.36 -12.50
N ASP A 546 1.12 1.69 -11.22
CA ASP A 546 0.44 0.80 -10.30
C ASP A 546 -0.94 0.42 -10.85
N ASN A 547 -1.32 -0.85 -10.68
CA ASN A 547 -2.54 -1.47 -11.19
C ASN A 547 -2.72 -1.42 -12.71
N MET A 548 -1.66 -1.12 -13.47
CA MET A 548 -1.64 -1.32 -14.92
C MET A 548 -1.66 -2.82 -15.23
N ASN A 549 -2.55 -3.24 -16.11
CA ASN A 549 -2.74 -4.62 -16.56
C ASN A 549 -2.56 -4.69 -18.08
N VAL A 550 -1.52 -5.34 -18.57
CA VAL A 550 -1.20 -5.32 -20.01
C VAL A 550 -0.71 -6.67 -20.51
N SER A 551 -1.18 -7.08 -21.69
CA SER A 551 -0.72 -8.25 -22.45
C SER A 551 0.18 -7.85 -23.62
N LEU A 552 0.86 -8.81 -24.27
CA LEU A 552 1.72 -8.53 -25.43
C LEU A 552 0.98 -7.80 -26.56
N ARG A 553 -0.29 -8.11 -26.79
CA ARG A 553 -1.12 -7.46 -27.81
C ARG A 553 -1.34 -5.98 -27.53
N GLU A 554 -1.39 -5.60 -26.26
CA GLU A 554 -1.72 -4.26 -25.80
C GLU A 554 -0.48 -3.37 -25.67
N LEU A 555 0.73 -3.95 -25.60
CA LEU A 555 1.99 -3.19 -25.48
C LEU A 555 2.16 -2.10 -26.55
N PRO A 556 1.88 -2.34 -27.85
CA PRO A 556 2.01 -1.31 -28.88
C PRO A 556 1.11 -0.07 -28.68
N LEU A 557 0.09 -0.15 -27.81
CA LEU A 557 -0.78 0.98 -27.50
C LEU A 557 -0.13 1.97 -26.53
N LEU A 558 0.73 1.50 -25.62
CA LEU A 558 1.27 2.31 -24.53
C LEU A 558 2.03 3.58 -24.96
N PRO A 559 2.86 3.58 -26.02
CA PRO A 559 3.55 4.79 -26.46
C PRO A 559 2.58 5.89 -26.91
N ARG A 560 1.41 5.49 -27.43
CA ARG A 560 0.35 6.41 -27.90
C ARG A 560 -0.35 7.12 -26.75
N PHE A 561 -0.28 6.56 -25.54
CA PHE A 561 -0.86 7.19 -24.35
C PHE A 561 -0.04 8.37 -23.83
N ILE A 562 1.26 8.45 -24.18
CA ILE A 562 2.19 9.42 -23.61
C ILE A 562 1.73 10.89 -23.76
N PRO A 563 1.23 11.35 -24.93
CA PRO A 563 0.71 12.71 -25.06
C PRO A 563 -0.46 12.99 -24.12
N ALA A 564 -1.44 12.08 -24.04
CA ALA A 564 -2.59 12.21 -23.14
C ALA A 564 -2.18 12.19 -21.67
N LEU A 565 -1.29 11.28 -21.30
CA LEU A 565 -0.74 11.19 -19.95
C LEU A 565 -0.04 12.51 -19.55
N LYS A 566 0.77 13.11 -20.43
CA LYS A 566 1.45 14.39 -20.15
C LYS A 566 0.48 15.53 -19.86
N VAL A 567 -0.69 15.55 -20.50
CA VAL A 567 -1.72 16.56 -20.26
C VAL A 567 -2.49 16.24 -18.97
N LEU A 568 -2.86 14.98 -18.77
CA LEU A 568 -3.58 14.50 -17.58
C LEU A 568 -2.81 14.72 -16.27
N PHE A 569 -1.47 14.73 -16.34
CA PHE A 569 -0.58 14.96 -15.21
C PHE A 569 0.32 16.20 -15.43
N ALA A 570 -0.23 17.22 -16.10
CA ALA A 570 0.53 18.40 -16.54
C ALA A 570 1.08 19.21 -15.36
N GLU A 571 0.33 19.36 -14.27
CA GLU A 571 0.81 20.09 -13.08
C GLU A 571 2.04 19.42 -12.48
N GLU A 572 1.98 18.10 -12.26
CA GLU A 572 3.13 17.36 -11.73
C GLU A 572 4.31 17.32 -12.71
N HIS A 573 4.02 17.24 -14.01
CA HIS A 573 5.03 17.28 -15.06
C HIS A 573 5.74 18.65 -15.12
N ALA A 574 4.99 19.76 -15.04
CA ALA A 574 5.54 21.12 -15.06
C ALA A 574 6.42 21.41 -13.84
N ASP A 575 5.98 20.99 -12.64
CA ASP A 575 6.75 21.06 -11.41
C ASP A 575 8.10 20.36 -11.52
N LEU A 576 8.13 19.24 -12.24
CA LEU A 576 9.34 18.47 -12.45
C LEU A 576 10.30 19.10 -13.44
N GLU A 577 9.79 19.58 -14.58
CA GLU A 577 10.61 20.34 -15.53
C GLU A 577 11.26 21.55 -14.87
N ALA A 578 10.53 22.26 -14.01
CA ALA A 578 11.05 23.39 -13.25
C ALA A 578 12.17 22.95 -12.29
N LYS A 579 12.00 21.83 -11.58
CA LYS A 579 13.03 21.25 -10.70
C LYS A 579 14.27 20.81 -11.49
N ALA A 580 14.11 20.14 -12.63
CA ALA A 580 15.20 19.72 -13.51
C ALA A 580 15.98 20.92 -14.06
N LYS A 581 15.29 21.94 -14.58
CA LYS A 581 15.90 23.21 -15.03
C LYS A 581 16.68 23.89 -13.89
N LYS A 582 16.14 23.92 -12.68
CA LYS A 582 16.82 24.47 -11.48
C LYS A 582 18.07 23.67 -11.11
N ARG A 583 18.02 22.34 -11.20
CA ARG A 583 19.18 21.45 -10.96
C ARG A 583 20.28 21.68 -11.99
N LEU A 584 19.93 21.75 -13.27
CA LEU A 584 20.87 22.00 -14.36
C LEU A 584 21.59 23.35 -14.16
N LYS A 585 20.83 24.43 -13.91
CA LYS A 585 21.39 25.76 -13.61
C LYS A 585 22.34 25.75 -12.41
N LYS A 586 22.01 24.99 -11.36
CA LYS A 586 22.89 24.84 -10.17
C LYS A 586 24.18 24.10 -10.51
N LYS A 587 24.13 23.07 -11.36
CA LYS A 587 25.31 22.33 -11.85
C LYS A 587 26.21 23.23 -12.69
N GLU A 588 25.64 24.00 -13.62
CA GLU A 588 26.36 24.96 -14.45
C GLU A 588 27.07 26.02 -13.60
N LEU A 589 26.37 26.62 -12.64
CA LEU A 589 26.96 27.58 -11.70
C LEU A 589 28.10 26.97 -10.88
N LYS A 590 27.96 25.72 -10.43
CA LYS A 590 29.02 25.03 -9.68
C LYS A 590 30.23 24.75 -10.59
N ALA A 591 30.02 24.31 -11.82
CA ALA A 591 31.08 24.08 -12.80
C ALA A 591 31.82 25.37 -13.15
N GLN A 592 31.10 26.48 -13.33
CA GLN A 592 31.68 27.81 -13.56
C GLN A 592 32.55 28.27 -12.38
N LYS A 593 32.08 28.08 -11.13
CA LYS A 593 32.88 28.39 -9.94
C LYS A 593 34.16 27.56 -9.88
N VAL A 594 34.08 26.24 -10.10
CA VAL A 594 35.25 25.35 -10.10
C VAL A 594 36.23 25.75 -11.20
N ALA A 595 35.75 26.08 -12.40
CA ALA A 595 36.59 26.53 -13.51
C ALA A 595 37.25 27.88 -13.25
N GLN A 596 36.61 28.78 -12.50
CA GLN A 596 37.22 30.04 -12.05
C GLN A 596 38.30 29.81 -10.99
N THR A 597 38.07 28.90 -10.03
CA THR A 597 39.06 28.56 -8.98
C THR A 597 40.26 27.77 -9.52
N ALA A 598 40.11 27.05 -10.63
CA ALA A 598 41.22 26.34 -11.28
C ALA A 598 42.08 27.24 -12.19
N LYS A 599 41.61 28.47 -12.50
CA LYS A 599 42.33 29.47 -13.30
C LYS A 599 43.03 30.53 -12.45
N SER A 600 42.72 30.61 -11.15
CA SER A 600 43.44 31.37 -10.13
C SER A 600 44.46 30.47 -9.45
#